data_AF-A0A8B7WA83-F1
#
_entry.id   AF-A0A8B7WA83-F1
#
_cell.length_a   1.000
_cell.length_b   1.000
_cell.length_c   1.000
_cell.angle_alpha   90.00
_cell.angle_beta   90.00
_cell.angle_gamma   90.00
#
_symmetry.space_group_name_H-M   'P 1'
#
loop_
_entity.id
_entity.type
_entity.pdbx_description
1 polymer ?
#
loop_
_entity_poly.entity_id
_entity_poly.type
_entity_poly.pdbx_seq_one_letter_code
_entity_poly.pdbx_strand_id
1 'polypeptide(L)'
;MLGQFSQAEDLLMKAGVQPETFDGVFLDLGCSSMQLDAPERGFSLRKDGPLDMRMDCGRYPDMPTAADVVNALDQQALASILRTYGEEKHAKKIASAIIQARSIYPITRTQQLASIVAGAFSPSAIYARKDLLQRPTHIATKTFQALRIFVNNELNELYTGLKTAQKFLRPGGRLVTLSFHSLEDRIVKRFLLGISIAERFNLNVRQKVIQKLQLGSDHENNERISARDPLMWELIHKKVLTPKDQELQDNPRGRSAKLRAAKKL
;
A
#
# COMPACT_ATOMS: atom_id res chain seq x y z
N MET A 1 11.28 16.65 -13.44
CA MET A 1 10.24 17.07 -12.49
C MET A 1 10.34 16.19 -11.26
N LEU A 2 10.09 16.72 -10.07
CA LEU A 2 10.19 15.98 -8.82
C LEU A 2 9.01 16.37 -7.93
N GLY A 3 8.27 15.38 -7.45
CA GLY A 3 7.06 15.60 -6.64
C GLY A 3 6.31 14.31 -6.33
N GLN A 4 5.31 14.45 -5.48
CA GLN A 4 4.38 13.38 -5.12
C GLN A 4 3.40 13.09 -6.27
N PHE A 5 2.72 11.94 -6.23
CA PHE A 5 1.73 11.59 -7.24
C PHE A 5 0.52 12.53 -7.20
N SER A 6 0.15 13.02 -6.02
CA SER A 6 -0.85 14.08 -5.85
C SER A 6 -0.50 15.39 -6.55
N GLN A 7 0.79 15.64 -6.81
CA GLN A 7 1.28 16.83 -7.50
C GLN A 7 1.51 16.58 -8.99
N ALA A 8 1.40 15.34 -9.46
CA ALA A 8 1.82 14.94 -10.80
C ALA A 8 1.03 15.69 -11.89
N GLU A 9 -0.28 15.85 -11.73
CA GLU A 9 -1.10 16.59 -12.68
C GLU A 9 -0.62 18.04 -12.86
N ASP A 10 -0.47 18.78 -11.77
CA ASP A 10 -0.01 20.18 -11.81
C ASP A 10 1.39 20.29 -12.42
N LEU A 11 2.29 19.37 -12.08
CA LEU A 11 3.65 19.34 -12.62
C LEU A 11 3.66 19.08 -14.13
N LEU A 12 2.84 18.14 -14.60
CA LEU A 12 2.71 17.82 -16.03
C LEU A 12 2.13 19.01 -16.81
N MET A 13 1.06 19.62 -16.29
CA MET A 13 0.43 20.78 -16.92
C MET A 13 1.39 21.97 -17.00
N LYS A 14 2.16 22.24 -15.92
CA LYS A 14 3.21 23.28 -15.91
C LYS A 14 4.34 23.01 -16.90
N ALA A 15 4.65 21.74 -17.16
CA ALA A 15 5.61 21.33 -18.17
C ALA A 15 5.05 21.38 -19.60
N GLY A 16 3.80 21.83 -19.80
CA GLY A 16 3.14 21.93 -21.10
C GLY A 16 2.60 20.60 -21.62
N VAL A 17 2.60 19.55 -20.80
CA VAL A 17 2.06 18.23 -21.19
C VAL A 17 0.54 18.31 -21.18
N GLN A 18 -0.08 18.03 -22.32
CA GLN A 18 -1.53 17.99 -22.43
C GLN A 18 -2.08 16.63 -21.98
N PRO A 19 -3.33 16.57 -21.47
CA PRO A 19 -4.03 15.31 -21.26
C PRO A 19 -4.08 14.45 -22.52
N GLU A 20 -4.23 13.14 -22.35
CA GLU A 20 -4.34 12.17 -23.44
C GLU A 20 -3.17 12.14 -24.44
N THR A 21 -1.96 12.46 -23.97
CA THR A 21 -0.74 12.44 -24.81
C THR A 21 0.16 11.25 -24.52
N PHE A 22 0.00 10.56 -23.39
CA PHE A 22 0.89 9.46 -23.01
C PHE A 22 0.52 8.15 -23.70
N ASP A 23 1.53 7.49 -24.25
CA ASP A 23 1.47 6.12 -24.75
C ASP A 23 1.43 5.07 -23.65
N GLY A 24 2.12 5.37 -22.54
CA GLY A 24 2.33 4.43 -21.47
C GLY A 24 2.61 5.13 -20.15
N VAL A 25 2.11 4.56 -19.07
CA VAL A 25 2.43 4.93 -17.70
C VAL A 25 2.86 3.68 -16.95
N PHE A 26 4.02 3.75 -16.30
CA PHE A 26 4.52 2.70 -15.42
C PHE A 26 4.61 3.22 -13.99
N LEU A 27 3.98 2.50 -13.05
CA LEU A 27 4.03 2.80 -11.62
C LEU A 27 4.70 1.64 -10.88
N ASP A 28 5.93 1.83 -10.44
CA ASP A 28 6.64 0.91 -9.55
C ASP A 28 6.47 1.38 -8.10
N LEU A 29 5.72 0.63 -7.31
CA LEU A 29 5.25 1.07 -5.99
C LEU A 29 6.17 0.61 -4.86
N GLY A 30 6.18 1.34 -3.76
CA GLY A 30 6.93 0.98 -2.56
C GLY A 30 8.30 1.66 -2.47
N CYS A 31 9.19 1.06 -1.68
CA CYS A 31 10.48 1.67 -1.35
C CYS A 31 11.54 1.38 -2.40
N SER A 32 12.38 2.37 -2.68
CA SER A 32 13.62 2.14 -3.41
C SER A 32 14.62 1.35 -2.58
N SER A 33 15.54 0.66 -3.25
CA SER A 33 16.67 -0.02 -2.59
C SER A 33 17.46 0.94 -1.71
N MET A 34 17.71 2.16 -2.19
CA MET A 34 18.42 3.20 -1.43
C MET A 34 17.73 3.50 -0.10
N GLN A 35 16.40 3.54 -0.04
CA GLN A 35 15.66 3.78 1.20
C GLN A 35 15.77 2.62 2.20
N LEU A 36 15.83 1.38 1.71
CA LEU A 36 15.92 0.18 2.56
C LEU A 36 17.36 -0.09 3.03
N ASP A 37 18.35 0.24 2.21
CA ASP A 37 19.75 -0.07 2.45
C ASP A 37 20.46 0.96 3.34
N ALA A 38 19.93 2.19 3.38
CA ALA A 38 20.36 3.32 4.19
C ALA A 38 19.70 3.32 5.58
N PRO A 39 20.43 2.97 6.67
CA PRO A 39 19.86 2.90 8.02
C PRO A 39 19.26 4.23 8.50
N GLU A 40 19.89 5.35 8.15
CA GLU A 40 19.49 6.70 8.52
C GLU A 40 18.08 7.07 8.04
N ARG A 41 17.56 6.36 7.02
CA ARG A 41 16.21 6.55 6.49
C ARG A 41 15.12 5.90 7.35
N GLY A 42 15.48 4.96 8.23
CA GLY A 42 14.54 4.38 9.19
C GLY A 42 13.56 3.33 8.66
N PHE A 43 13.76 2.82 7.43
CA PHE A 43 12.86 1.81 6.83
C PHE A 43 13.25 0.37 7.23
N SER A 44 14.50 0.16 7.65
CA SER A 44 15.04 -1.18 7.89
C SER A 44 14.70 -1.71 9.29
N LEU A 45 14.30 -2.98 9.33
CA LEU A 45 14.23 -3.78 10.56
C LEU A 45 15.58 -4.42 10.93
N ARG A 46 16.55 -4.43 10.01
CA ARG A 46 17.83 -5.13 10.20
C ARG A 46 18.92 -4.19 10.64
N LYS A 47 18.95 -2.99 10.07
CA LYS A 47 19.94 -1.97 10.39
C LYS A 47 19.28 -0.91 11.25
N ASP A 48 19.89 -0.60 12.40
CA ASP A 48 19.36 0.39 13.32
C ASP A 48 19.55 1.81 12.78
N GLY A 49 18.55 2.66 12.98
CA GLY A 49 18.57 4.05 12.56
C GLY A 49 17.45 4.87 13.19
N PRO A 50 17.39 6.18 12.92
CA PRO A 50 16.29 7.03 13.35
C PRO A 50 14.96 6.48 12.83
N LEU A 51 13.91 6.55 13.65
CA LEU A 51 12.57 6.14 13.27
C LEU A 51 11.90 7.22 12.39
N ASP A 52 12.41 7.43 11.18
CA ASP A 52 11.93 8.46 10.25
C ASP A 52 10.84 7.93 9.30
N MET A 53 11.20 7.00 8.39
CA MET A 53 10.32 6.41 7.38
C MET A 53 9.71 7.36 6.33
N ARG A 54 10.08 8.64 6.26
CA ARG A 54 9.64 9.53 5.17
C ARG A 54 10.40 9.24 3.87
N MET A 55 9.68 9.11 2.76
CA MET A 55 10.24 8.84 1.44
C MET A 55 10.94 10.06 0.84
N ASP A 56 10.37 11.25 1.01
CA ASP A 56 10.92 12.55 0.58
C ASP A 56 11.50 13.31 1.79
N CYS A 57 12.49 12.70 2.45
CA CYS A 57 13.19 13.32 3.57
C CYS A 57 13.73 14.70 3.19
N GLY A 58 13.34 15.73 3.94
CA GLY A 58 13.81 17.11 3.78
C GLY A 58 12.99 18.00 2.83
N ARG A 59 12.14 17.46 1.95
CA ARG A 59 11.28 18.32 1.08
C ARG A 59 10.02 18.81 1.79
N TYR A 60 9.51 18.02 2.73
CA TYR A 60 8.31 18.33 3.50
C TYR A 60 8.66 18.30 4.99
N PRO A 61 9.27 19.37 5.54
CA PRO A 61 9.73 19.39 6.92
C PRO A 61 8.58 19.22 7.93
N ASP A 62 7.39 19.69 7.58
CA ASP A 62 6.19 19.60 8.42
C ASP A 62 5.54 18.19 8.41
N MET A 63 6.02 17.28 7.56
CA MET A 63 5.50 15.91 7.51
C MET A 63 6.01 15.12 8.73
N PRO A 64 5.11 14.52 9.52
CA PRO A 64 5.49 13.78 10.72
C PRO A 64 6.32 12.54 10.37
N THR A 65 7.35 12.29 11.16
CA THR A 65 8.14 11.06 11.12
C THR A 65 7.37 9.90 11.75
N ALA A 66 7.83 8.67 11.52
CA ALA A 66 7.31 7.51 12.25
C ALA A 66 7.51 7.65 13.77
N ALA A 67 8.59 8.30 14.23
CA ALA A 67 8.82 8.64 15.64
C ALA A 67 7.71 9.56 16.17
N ASP A 68 7.35 10.61 15.44
CA ASP A 68 6.28 11.52 15.84
C ASP A 68 4.95 10.77 15.96
N VAL A 69 4.65 9.91 14.98
CA VAL A 69 3.43 9.08 14.97
C VAL A 69 3.35 8.17 16.20
N VAL A 70 4.42 7.41 16.49
CA VAL A 70 4.39 6.46 17.62
C VAL A 70 4.45 7.15 18.98
N ASN A 71 4.97 8.37 19.07
CA ASN A 71 5.08 9.11 20.33
C ASN A 71 3.86 10.00 20.62
N ALA A 72 3.14 10.48 19.60
CA ALA A 72 2.02 11.41 19.77
C ALA A 72 0.63 10.74 19.78
N LEU A 73 0.37 9.80 18.87
CA LEU A 73 -0.99 9.26 18.68
C LEU A 73 -1.49 8.45 19.87
N ASP A 74 -2.79 8.49 20.15
CA ASP A 74 -3.38 7.63 21.17
C ASP A 74 -3.38 6.13 20.78
N GLN A 75 -3.69 5.27 21.75
CA GLN A 75 -3.70 3.82 21.55
C GLN A 75 -4.68 3.37 20.47
N GLN A 76 -5.85 4.01 20.37
CA GLN A 76 -6.90 3.63 19.43
C GLN A 76 -6.50 3.99 18.00
N ALA A 77 -5.95 5.18 17.80
CA ALA A 77 -5.41 5.64 16.54
C ALA A 77 -4.26 4.74 16.06
N LEU A 78 -3.29 4.43 16.94
CA LEU A 78 -2.21 3.50 16.61
C LEU A 78 -2.74 2.11 16.24
N ALA A 79 -3.66 1.56 17.04
CA ALA A 79 -4.25 0.26 16.72
C ALA A 79 -5.03 0.29 15.38
N SER A 80 -5.65 1.41 15.03
CA SER A 80 -6.34 1.60 13.75
C SER A 80 -5.36 1.59 12.58
N ILE A 81 -4.24 2.32 12.68
CA ILE A 81 -3.16 2.35 11.69
C ILE A 81 -2.61 0.94 11.46
N LEU A 82 -2.23 0.25 12.54
CA LEU A 82 -1.66 -1.10 12.46
C LEU A 82 -2.62 -2.11 11.84
N ARG A 83 -3.92 -2.03 12.19
CA ARG A 83 -4.94 -2.90 11.62
C ARG A 83 -5.16 -2.62 10.14
N THR A 84 -5.30 -1.35 9.77
CA THR A 84 -5.70 -0.93 8.42
C THR A 84 -4.55 -1.09 7.43
N TYR A 85 -3.37 -0.58 7.77
CA TYR A 85 -2.22 -0.53 6.86
C TYR A 85 -1.27 -1.72 7.01
N GLY A 86 -1.23 -2.36 8.18
CA GLY A 86 -0.41 -3.55 8.43
C GLY A 86 -1.15 -4.87 8.27
N GLU A 87 -2.49 -4.84 8.18
CA GLU A 87 -3.34 -6.04 8.30
C GLU A 87 -2.93 -6.86 9.55
N GLU A 88 -2.64 -6.16 10.66
CA GLU A 88 -2.08 -6.72 11.89
C GLU A 88 -3.19 -7.20 12.84
N LYS A 89 -3.24 -8.50 13.11
CA LYS A 89 -4.24 -9.13 13.97
C LYS A 89 -4.08 -8.71 15.43
N HIS A 90 -2.85 -8.51 15.88
CA HIS A 90 -2.51 -8.13 17.25
C HIS A 90 -2.36 -6.61 17.42
N ALA A 91 -2.98 -5.81 16.55
CA ALA A 91 -2.83 -4.35 16.52
C ALA A 91 -3.06 -3.68 17.88
N LYS A 92 -4.10 -4.09 18.63
CA LYS A 92 -4.39 -3.55 19.97
C LYS A 92 -3.27 -3.86 20.98
N LYS A 93 -2.72 -5.08 20.93
CA LYS A 93 -1.64 -5.52 21.83
C LYS A 93 -0.35 -4.75 21.55
N ILE A 94 0.00 -4.62 20.27
CA ILE A 94 1.18 -3.88 19.82
C ILE A 94 1.05 -2.40 20.18
N ALA A 95 -0.11 -1.79 19.91
CA ALA A 95 -0.35 -0.40 20.28
C ALA A 95 -0.21 -0.19 21.80
N SER A 96 -0.77 -1.09 22.63
CA SER A 96 -0.60 -1.03 24.09
C SER A 96 0.87 -1.07 24.51
N ALA A 97 1.68 -1.95 23.91
CA ALA A 97 3.10 -2.05 24.21
C ALA A 97 3.88 -0.78 23.82
N ILE A 98 3.53 -0.15 22.69
CA ILE A 98 4.11 1.13 22.26
C ILE A 98 3.78 2.24 23.27
N ILE A 99 2.52 2.34 23.71
CA ILE A 99 2.08 3.33 24.71
C ILE A 99 2.83 3.16 26.03
N GLN A 100 2.94 1.92 26.53
CA GLN A 100 3.65 1.62 27.77
C GLN A 100 5.15 1.92 27.67
N ALA A 101 5.78 1.61 26.53
CA ALA A 101 7.19 1.90 26.35
C ALA A 101 7.47 3.40 26.30
N ARG A 102 6.66 4.16 25.54
CA ARG A 102 6.88 5.60 25.36
C ARG A 102 6.60 6.43 26.63
N SER A 103 5.81 5.90 27.57
CA SER A 103 5.60 6.58 28.87
C SER A 103 6.84 6.56 29.76
N ILE A 104 7.84 5.72 29.44
CA ILE A 104 9.12 5.66 30.15
C ILE A 104 10.15 6.53 29.41
N TYR A 105 10.36 6.28 28.10
CA TYR A 105 11.26 7.06 27.25
C TYR A 105 10.72 7.16 25.82
N PRO A 106 10.90 8.30 25.13
CA PRO A 106 10.51 8.45 23.73
C PRO A 106 11.14 7.40 22.81
N ILE A 107 10.35 6.86 21.88
CA ILE A 107 10.81 5.87 20.90
C ILE A 107 11.41 6.63 19.71
N THR A 108 12.72 6.54 19.51
CA THR A 108 13.43 7.34 18.50
C THR A 108 14.13 6.50 17.44
N ARG A 109 14.28 5.19 17.67
CA ARG A 109 15.04 4.28 16.79
C ARG A 109 14.25 3.07 16.32
N THR A 110 14.62 2.56 15.15
CA THR A 110 13.99 1.39 14.54
C THR A 110 14.14 0.13 15.41
N GLN A 111 15.32 -0.15 15.96
CA GLN A 111 15.49 -1.33 16.81
C GLN A 111 14.76 -1.23 18.15
N GLN A 112 14.62 -0.03 18.70
CA GLN A 112 13.79 0.18 19.90
C GLN A 112 12.34 -0.24 19.61
N LEU A 113 11.75 0.26 18.52
CA LEU A 113 10.41 -0.12 18.12
C LEU A 113 10.31 -1.63 17.85
N ALA A 114 11.27 -2.21 17.12
CA ALA A 114 11.27 -3.65 16.83
C ALA A 114 11.30 -4.50 18.11
N SER A 115 12.13 -4.13 19.09
CA SER A 115 12.22 -4.80 20.38
C SER A 115 10.97 -4.64 21.23
N ILE A 116 10.33 -3.46 21.24
CA ILE A 116 9.05 -3.24 21.94
C ILE A 116 7.97 -4.15 21.35
N VAL A 117 7.87 -4.21 20.01
CA VAL A 117 6.91 -5.10 19.36
C VAL A 117 7.22 -6.56 19.67
N ALA A 118 8.48 -6.98 19.62
CA ALA A 118 8.87 -8.37 19.91
C ALA A 118 8.60 -8.76 21.38
N GLY A 119 8.93 -7.88 22.33
CA GLY A 119 8.72 -8.09 23.76
C GLY A 119 7.26 -8.21 24.17
N ALA A 120 6.32 -7.75 23.33
CA ALA A 120 4.89 -7.96 23.55
C ALA A 120 4.44 -9.41 23.29
N PHE A 121 5.31 -10.31 22.82
CA PHE A 121 4.96 -11.69 22.49
C PHE A 121 5.95 -12.70 23.07
N SER A 122 5.55 -13.98 23.10
CA SER A 122 6.45 -15.06 23.49
C SER A 122 7.62 -15.18 22.48
N PRO A 123 8.81 -15.64 22.91
CA PRO A 123 9.95 -15.84 22.00
C PRO A 123 9.62 -16.69 20.77
N SER A 124 8.78 -17.71 20.94
CA SER A 124 8.28 -18.56 19.85
C SER A 124 7.48 -17.83 18.78
N ALA A 125 6.85 -16.70 19.11
CA ALA A 125 6.03 -15.94 18.19
C ALA A 125 6.82 -14.94 17.32
N ILE A 126 8.06 -14.59 17.70
CA ILE A 126 8.87 -13.55 17.03
C ILE A 126 9.09 -13.87 15.55
N TYR A 127 9.32 -15.15 15.24
CA TYR A 127 9.63 -15.65 13.90
C TYR A 127 8.63 -16.70 13.39
N ALA A 128 7.46 -16.82 14.04
CA ALA A 128 6.43 -17.77 13.66
C ALA A 128 5.76 -17.45 12.30
N ARG A 129 5.82 -16.18 11.87
CA ARG A 129 5.24 -15.72 10.61
C ARG A 129 6.15 -16.09 9.46
N LYS A 130 5.59 -16.57 8.35
CA LYS A 130 6.35 -16.88 7.14
C LYS A 130 6.02 -15.92 6.00
N ASP A 131 7.03 -15.56 5.20
CA ASP A 131 6.80 -14.88 3.92
C ASP A 131 6.32 -15.86 2.83
N LEU A 132 6.11 -15.35 1.62
CA LEU A 132 5.69 -16.15 0.47
C LEU A 132 6.69 -17.26 0.09
N LEU A 133 7.95 -17.11 0.48
CA LEU A 133 9.02 -18.10 0.29
C LEU A 133 9.17 -19.04 1.51
N GLN A 134 8.18 -19.07 2.40
CA GLN A 134 8.18 -19.86 3.63
C GLN A 134 9.29 -19.49 4.63
N ARG A 135 9.92 -18.33 4.47
CA ARG A 135 11.01 -17.88 5.34
C ARG A 135 10.45 -17.17 6.57
N PRO A 136 11.07 -17.35 7.75
CA PRO A 136 10.66 -16.62 8.94
C PRO A 136 10.71 -15.11 8.73
N THR A 137 9.66 -14.44 9.18
CA THR A 137 9.53 -12.98 9.15
C THR A 137 9.40 -12.46 10.57
N HIS A 138 10.11 -11.38 10.84
CA HIS A 138 10.07 -10.75 12.14
C HIS A 138 8.66 -10.21 12.43
N ILE A 139 8.17 -10.40 13.65
CA ILE A 139 6.82 -9.99 14.06
C ILE A 139 6.53 -8.50 13.81
N ALA A 140 7.55 -7.64 13.91
CA ALA A 140 7.43 -6.20 13.65
C ALA A 140 7.29 -5.80 12.16
N THR A 141 7.43 -6.73 11.21
CA THR A 141 7.36 -6.43 9.76
C THR A 141 6.07 -5.69 9.37
N LYS A 142 4.92 -6.16 9.89
CA LYS A 142 3.62 -5.53 9.62
C LYS A 142 3.46 -4.17 10.29
N THR A 143 4.05 -3.98 11.47
CA THR A 143 4.07 -2.68 12.16
C THR A 143 4.84 -1.64 11.35
N PHE A 144 6.03 -2.01 10.85
CA PHE A 144 6.86 -1.13 10.02
C PHE A 144 6.17 -0.79 8.71
N GLN A 145 5.57 -1.78 8.04
CA GLN A 145 4.76 -1.55 6.84
C GLN A 145 3.62 -0.57 7.12
N ALA A 146 2.89 -0.74 8.23
CA ALA A 146 1.76 0.12 8.56
C ALA A 146 2.16 1.57 8.78
N LEU A 147 3.24 1.79 9.55
CA LEU A 147 3.75 3.14 9.83
C LEU A 147 4.27 3.80 8.55
N ARG A 148 5.00 3.05 7.72
CA ARG A 148 5.50 3.53 6.43
C ARG A 148 4.38 4.02 5.52
N ILE A 149 3.35 3.17 5.33
CA ILE A 149 2.17 3.50 4.52
C ILE A 149 1.47 4.74 5.05
N PHE A 150 1.33 4.85 6.37
CA PHE A 150 0.66 5.97 7.01
C PHE A 150 1.44 7.28 6.85
N VAL A 151 2.74 7.28 7.20
CA VAL A 151 3.63 8.45 7.13
C VAL A 151 3.68 9.02 5.70
N ASN A 152 3.74 8.16 4.69
CA ASN A 152 3.88 8.57 3.29
C ASN A 152 2.55 8.67 2.54
N ASN A 153 1.42 8.50 3.24
CA ASN A 153 0.09 8.52 2.62
C ASN A 153 -0.03 7.62 1.37
N GLU A 154 0.68 6.48 1.35
CA GLU A 154 1.05 5.75 0.12
C GLU A 154 -0.18 5.33 -0.70
N LEU A 155 -1.25 4.90 -0.02
CA LEU A 155 -2.46 4.41 -0.69
C LEU A 155 -3.24 5.52 -1.39
N ASN A 156 -3.27 6.72 -0.80
CA ASN A 156 -3.96 7.86 -1.39
C ASN A 156 -3.13 8.47 -2.52
N GLU A 157 -1.80 8.51 -2.36
CA GLU A 157 -0.86 8.88 -3.42
C GLU A 157 -0.99 7.94 -4.62
N LEU A 158 -1.00 6.63 -4.39
CA LEU A 158 -1.25 5.64 -5.43
C LEU A 158 -2.56 5.92 -6.17
N TYR A 159 -3.67 6.11 -5.44
CA TYR A 159 -4.96 6.35 -6.08
C TYR A 159 -4.97 7.64 -6.91
N THR A 160 -4.32 8.69 -6.42
CA THR A 160 -4.21 9.95 -7.17
C THR A 160 -3.35 9.76 -8.41
N GLY A 161 -2.22 9.07 -8.30
CA GLY A 161 -1.35 8.72 -9.43
C GLY A 161 -2.07 7.89 -10.49
N LEU A 162 -2.93 6.94 -10.09
CA LEU A 162 -3.76 6.17 -11.01
C LEU A 162 -4.76 7.06 -11.76
N LYS A 163 -5.39 8.03 -11.08
CA LYS A 163 -6.29 9.01 -11.72
C LYS A 163 -5.54 9.92 -12.70
N THR A 164 -4.36 10.40 -12.32
CA THR A 164 -3.49 11.16 -13.23
C THR A 164 -3.10 10.31 -14.43
N ALA A 165 -2.70 9.05 -14.23
CA ALA A 165 -2.40 8.14 -15.33
C ALA A 165 -3.58 8.00 -16.30
N GLN A 166 -4.80 7.81 -15.79
CA GLN A 166 -6.01 7.75 -16.61
C GLN A 166 -6.25 9.02 -17.43
N LYS A 167 -6.02 10.19 -16.84
CA LYS A 167 -6.21 11.49 -17.49
C LYS A 167 -5.19 11.72 -18.62
N PHE A 168 -3.93 11.37 -18.40
CA PHE A 168 -2.86 11.67 -19.34
C PHE A 168 -2.62 10.59 -20.40
N LEU A 169 -3.06 9.34 -20.18
CA LEU A 169 -3.00 8.30 -21.19
C LEU A 169 -3.96 8.60 -22.36
N ARG A 170 -3.48 8.42 -23.59
CA ARG A 170 -4.34 8.44 -24.78
C ARG A 170 -5.23 7.20 -24.83
N PRO A 171 -6.38 7.23 -25.53
CA PRO A 171 -7.10 6.00 -25.88
C PRO A 171 -6.15 5.00 -26.56
N GLY A 172 -6.14 3.77 -26.07
CA GLY A 172 -5.20 2.72 -26.48
C GLY A 172 -3.83 2.75 -25.80
N GLY A 173 -3.54 3.77 -24.98
CA GLY A 173 -2.36 3.83 -24.13
C GLY A 173 -2.37 2.76 -23.02
N ARG A 174 -1.20 2.43 -22.47
CA ARG A 174 -1.05 1.33 -21.49
C ARG A 174 -0.68 1.81 -20.10
N LEU A 175 -1.41 1.34 -19.10
CA LEU A 175 -1.03 1.46 -17.69
C LEU A 175 -0.42 0.14 -17.23
N VAL A 176 0.78 0.20 -16.67
CA VAL A 176 1.44 -0.93 -16.01
C VAL A 176 1.76 -0.54 -14.57
N THR A 177 1.40 -1.39 -13.62
CA THR A 177 1.65 -1.16 -12.20
C THR A 177 2.35 -2.36 -11.59
N LEU A 178 3.35 -2.12 -10.76
CA LEU A 178 4.04 -3.12 -9.94
C LEU A 178 3.78 -2.82 -8.46
N SER A 179 3.11 -3.72 -7.75
CA SER A 179 2.77 -3.57 -6.33
C SER A 179 3.45 -4.63 -5.48
N PHE A 180 3.76 -4.35 -4.22
CA PHE A 180 4.52 -5.25 -3.34
C PHE A 180 3.75 -5.70 -2.10
N HIS A 181 2.57 -5.13 -1.85
CA HIS A 181 1.67 -5.64 -0.81
C HIS A 181 0.21 -5.71 -1.25
N SER A 182 -0.58 -6.40 -0.43
CA SER A 182 -2.01 -6.67 -0.66
C SER A 182 -2.85 -5.40 -0.81
N LEU A 183 -2.54 -4.36 -0.04
CA LEU A 183 -3.32 -3.11 -0.05
C LEU A 183 -3.17 -2.35 -1.38
N GLU A 184 -1.95 -2.17 -1.89
CA GLU A 184 -1.69 -1.56 -3.20
C GLU A 184 -2.37 -2.34 -4.33
N ASP A 185 -2.11 -3.66 -4.43
CA ASP A 185 -2.66 -4.52 -5.49
C ASP A 185 -4.19 -4.45 -5.53
N ARG A 186 -4.81 -4.32 -4.36
CA ARG A 186 -6.26 -4.20 -4.20
C ARG A 186 -6.79 -2.88 -4.75
N ILE A 187 -6.09 -1.76 -4.50
CA ILE A 187 -6.46 -0.45 -5.04
C ILE A 187 -6.36 -0.47 -6.56
N VAL A 188 -5.23 -0.94 -7.10
CA VAL A 188 -5.02 -1.06 -8.55
C VAL A 188 -6.11 -1.94 -9.17
N LYS A 189 -6.36 -3.12 -8.60
CA LYS A 189 -7.39 -4.04 -9.11
C LYS A 189 -8.77 -3.39 -9.15
N ARG A 190 -9.17 -2.68 -8.09
CA ARG A 190 -10.49 -2.03 -8.04
C ARG A 190 -10.58 -0.89 -9.04
N PHE A 191 -9.51 -0.09 -9.15
CA PHE A 191 -9.41 1.00 -10.13
C PHE A 191 -9.61 0.50 -11.56
N LEU A 192 -8.88 -0.55 -11.95
CA LEU A 192 -8.98 -1.14 -13.29
C LEU A 192 -10.35 -1.80 -13.57
N LEU A 193 -11.10 -2.14 -12.53
CA LEU A 193 -12.45 -2.72 -12.64
C LEU A 193 -13.57 -1.68 -12.51
N GLY A 194 -13.25 -0.39 -12.39
CA GLY A 194 -14.25 0.68 -12.19
C GLY A 194 -15.01 0.56 -10.87
N ILE A 195 -14.45 -0.12 -9.86
CA ILE A 195 -15.09 -0.31 -8.56
C ILE A 195 -14.69 0.85 -7.65
N SER A 196 -15.68 1.60 -7.15
CA SER A 196 -15.44 2.72 -6.23
C SER A 196 -14.64 2.27 -5.01
N ILE A 197 -13.70 3.09 -4.53
CA ILE A 197 -12.92 2.81 -3.32
C ILE A 197 -13.80 2.92 -2.06
N ALA A 198 -14.86 3.74 -2.10
CA ALA A 198 -15.78 3.95 -0.98
C ALA A 198 -16.72 2.75 -0.72
N GLU A 199 -16.90 1.88 -1.70
CA GLU A 199 -17.68 0.65 -1.54
C GLU A 199 -17.03 -0.26 -0.48
N ARG A 200 -17.71 -0.39 0.68
CA ARG A 200 -17.25 -1.17 1.85
C ARG A 200 -16.83 -2.59 1.45
N PHE A 201 -15.67 -2.99 1.97
CA PHE A 201 -15.14 -4.35 1.85
C PHE A 201 -15.99 -5.31 2.69
N ASN A 202 -17.08 -5.83 2.14
CA ASN A 202 -17.64 -7.10 2.58
C ASN A 202 -18.54 -7.73 1.51
N LEU A 203 -18.50 -9.06 1.48
CA LEU A 203 -19.06 -10.01 0.53
C LEU A 203 -18.11 -10.36 -0.63
N ASN A 204 -17.73 -11.64 -0.64
CA ASN A 204 -16.90 -12.26 -1.67
C ASN A 204 -17.38 -11.84 -3.06
N VAL A 205 -16.49 -11.27 -3.86
CA VAL A 205 -16.75 -10.91 -5.28
C VAL A 205 -17.32 -12.13 -6.05
N ARG A 206 -16.93 -13.35 -5.67
CA ARG A 206 -17.53 -14.60 -6.17
C ARG A 206 -18.99 -14.81 -5.75
N GLN A 207 -19.36 -14.53 -4.50
CA GLN A 207 -20.74 -14.68 -4.02
C GLN A 207 -21.69 -13.67 -4.66
N LYS A 208 -21.24 -12.41 -4.85
CA LYS A 208 -22.03 -11.40 -5.58
C LYS A 208 -22.25 -11.75 -7.06
N VAL A 209 -21.29 -12.41 -7.71
CA VAL A 209 -21.44 -12.88 -9.10
C VAL A 209 -22.34 -14.12 -9.19
N ILE A 210 -22.18 -15.08 -8.28
CA ILE A 210 -23.02 -16.31 -8.23
C ILE A 210 -24.48 -15.97 -7.90
N GLN A 211 -24.72 -15.06 -6.96
CA GLN A 211 -26.06 -14.63 -6.58
C GLN A 211 -26.76 -13.87 -7.72
N LYS A 212 -26.00 -13.13 -8.55
CA LYS A 212 -26.51 -12.41 -9.72
C LYS A 212 -26.77 -13.31 -10.93
N LEU A 213 -26.14 -14.48 -11.00
CA LEU A 213 -26.44 -15.52 -11.99
C LEU A 213 -27.64 -16.39 -11.58
N GLN A 214 -28.03 -16.37 -10.30
CA GLN A 214 -29.16 -17.14 -9.75
C GLN A 214 -30.45 -16.32 -9.60
N LEU A 215 -30.37 -14.99 -9.45
CA LEU A 215 -31.55 -14.11 -9.35
C LEU A 215 -31.98 -13.55 -10.70
N GLY A 216 -32.15 -14.44 -11.67
CA GLY A 216 -32.76 -14.15 -12.96
C GLY A 216 -34.26 -14.44 -12.94
N SER A 217 -35.02 -13.83 -12.03
CA SER A 217 -36.49 -13.71 -12.12
C SER A 217 -37.04 -12.84 -10.98
N ASP A 218 -37.84 -11.85 -11.39
CA ASP A 218 -38.94 -11.20 -10.67
C ASP A 218 -38.72 -9.90 -9.86
N HIS A 219 -39.29 -8.84 -10.47
CA HIS A 219 -39.97 -7.64 -9.96
C HIS A 219 -39.35 -6.68 -8.92
N GLU A 220 -39.06 -5.48 -9.44
CA GLU A 220 -39.46 -4.15 -8.94
C GLU A 220 -39.45 -3.88 -7.43
N ASN A 221 -38.37 -3.25 -6.95
CA ASN A 221 -38.50 -1.99 -6.23
C ASN A 221 -37.17 -1.20 -6.18
N ASN A 222 -37.34 0.11 -6.20
CA ASN A 222 -36.44 1.09 -6.78
C ASN A 222 -35.61 1.80 -5.69
N GLU A 223 -34.34 1.41 -5.51
CA GLU A 223 -33.32 2.29 -4.90
C GLU A 223 -31.99 2.15 -5.66
N ARG A 224 -31.76 3.11 -6.56
CA ARG A 224 -30.46 3.57 -7.09
C ARG A 224 -29.34 2.53 -7.09
N ILE A 225 -29.43 1.61 -8.03
CA ILE A 225 -28.27 0.86 -8.53
C ILE A 225 -27.29 1.92 -9.07
N SER A 226 -26.21 2.18 -8.34
CA SER A 226 -25.12 3.03 -8.81
C SER A 226 -24.73 2.55 -10.21
N ALA A 227 -24.92 3.41 -11.21
CA ALA A 227 -24.44 3.20 -12.56
C ALA A 227 -22.99 2.69 -12.44
N ARG A 228 -22.73 1.47 -12.89
CA ARG A 228 -21.33 1.04 -13.07
C ARG A 228 -20.80 1.99 -14.12
N ASP A 229 -19.82 2.81 -13.76
CA ASP A 229 -19.11 3.63 -14.73
C ASP A 229 -18.69 2.74 -15.90
N PRO A 230 -18.81 3.21 -17.15
CA PRO A 230 -18.34 2.45 -18.29
C PRO A 230 -16.89 2.02 -18.04
N LEU A 231 -16.58 0.76 -18.32
CA LEU A 231 -15.25 0.22 -18.11
C LEU A 231 -14.26 1.06 -18.93
N MET A 232 -13.40 1.82 -18.24
CA MET A 232 -12.37 2.67 -18.86
C MET A 232 -11.11 1.88 -19.27
N TRP A 233 -11.06 0.60 -18.90
CA TRP A 233 -9.85 -0.22 -18.96
C TRP A 233 -10.14 -1.60 -19.55
N GLU A 234 -9.29 -2.02 -20.48
CA GLU A 234 -9.18 -3.38 -20.97
C GLU A 234 -7.97 -4.06 -20.32
N LEU A 235 -8.19 -5.08 -19.49
CA LEU A 235 -7.09 -5.82 -18.84
C LEU A 235 -6.28 -6.60 -19.86
N ILE A 236 -4.97 -6.32 -19.96
CA ILE A 236 -4.05 -7.06 -20.83
C ILE A 236 -3.88 -8.50 -20.31
N HIS A 237 -3.86 -8.67 -18.99
CA HIS A 237 -3.84 -9.98 -18.33
C HIS A 237 -5.02 -10.10 -17.35
N LYS A 238 -5.83 -11.16 -17.50
CA LYS A 238 -6.95 -11.45 -16.59
C LYS A 238 -6.47 -11.77 -15.16
N LYS A 239 -5.31 -12.42 -15.04
CA LYS A 239 -4.67 -12.76 -13.76
C LYS A 239 -3.49 -11.83 -13.52
N VAL A 240 -3.23 -11.55 -12.24
CA VAL A 240 -2.03 -10.83 -11.83
C VAL A 240 -0.80 -11.66 -12.19
N LEU A 241 0.24 -11.01 -12.71
CA LEU A 241 1.52 -11.67 -12.95
C LEU A 241 2.37 -11.56 -11.68
N THR A 242 2.98 -12.68 -11.30
CA THR A 242 3.92 -12.78 -10.17
C THR A 242 5.25 -13.29 -10.68
N PRO A 243 6.37 -12.97 -10.01
CA PRO A 243 7.68 -13.44 -10.43
C PRO A 243 7.75 -14.97 -10.46
N LYS A 244 8.58 -15.47 -11.36
CA LYS A 244 8.95 -16.89 -11.45
C LYS A 244 10.02 -17.22 -10.41
N ASP A 245 10.14 -18.50 -10.07
CA ASP A 245 11.11 -18.95 -9.05
C ASP A 245 12.56 -18.54 -9.36
N GLN A 246 12.96 -18.55 -10.62
CA GLN A 246 14.29 -18.09 -11.04
C GLN A 246 14.53 -16.61 -10.72
N GLU A 247 13.54 -15.75 -11.00
CA GLU A 247 13.63 -14.31 -10.73
C GLU A 247 13.71 -14.03 -9.22
N LEU A 248 13.14 -14.91 -8.39
CA LEU A 248 13.20 -14.80 -6.93
C LEU A 248 14.55 -15.23 -6.35
N GLN A 249 15.27 -16.12 -7.02
CA GLN A 249 16.65 -16.46 -6.67
C GLN A 249 17.57 -15.26 -6.93
N ASP A 250 17.42 -14.63 -8.10
CA ASP A 250 18.23 -13.48 -8.50
C ASP A 250 17.88 -12.21 -7.69
N ASN A 251 16.59 -12.01 -7.42
CA ASN A 251 16.10 -10.86 -6.66
C ASN A 251 15.04 -11.24 -5.61
N PRO A 252 15.46 -11.57 -4.37
CA PRO A 252 14.54 -11.91 -3.27
C PRO A 252 13.61 -10.76 -2.82
N ARG A 253 13.87 -9.51 -3.24
CA ARG A 253 12.99 -8.36 -2.97
C ARG A 253 11.72 -8.43 -3.82
N GLY A 254 11.80 -9.04 -5.00
CA GLY A 254 10.68 -9.24 -5.91
C GLY A 254 9.59 -10.19 -5.42
N ARG A 255 9.82 -10.97 -4.35
CA ARG A 255 8.90 -12.06 -3.93
C ARG A 255 7.44 -11.71 -3.72
N SER A 256 7.13 -10.46 -3.41
CA SER A 256 5.77 -9.99 -3.21
C SER A 256 5.22 -9.17 -4.37
N ALA A 257 6.02 -9.01 -5.43
CA ALA A 257 5.70 -8.22 -6.60
C ALA A 257 4.49 -8.79 -7.35
N LYS A 258 3.61 -7.89 -7.76
CA LYS A 258 2.37 -8.17 -8.46
C LYS A 258 2.22 -7.16 -9.58
N LEU A 259 2.30 -7.64 -10.81
CA LEU A 259 2.16 -6.81 -12.00
C LEU A 259 0.75 -6.90 -12.55
N ARG A 260 0.15 -5.72 -12.78
CA ARG A 260 -1.10 -5.56 -13.51
C ARG A 260 -0.88 -4.62 -14.68
N ALA A 261 -1.47 -4.95 -15.82
CA ALA A 261 -1.38 -4.17 -17.03
C ALA A 261 -2.76 -4.04 -17.68
N ALA A 262 -3.10 -2.83 -18.11
CA ALA A 262 -4.36 -2.51 -18.76
C ALA A 262 -4.15 -1.49 -19.89
N LYS A 263 -5.02 -1.54 -20.88
CA LYS A 263 -5.12 -0.58 -21.97
C LYS A 263 -6.29 0.37 -21.67
N LYS A 264 -6.08 1.68 -21.79
CA LYS A 264 -7.16 2.67 -21.70
C LYS A 264 -8.06 2.51 -22.93
N LEU A 265 -9.37 2.43 -22.69
CA LEU A 265 -10.39 2.35 -23.74
C LEU A 265 -10.67 3.72 -24.36
#